data_AF-A0A505C2U6-F1
#
_entry.id   AF-A0A505C2U6-F1
#
_cell.length_a   1.000
_cell.length_b   1.000
_cell.length_c   1.000
_cell.angle_alpha   90.00
_cell.angle_beta   90.00
_cell.angle_gamma   90.00
#
_symmetry.space_group_name_H-M   'P 1'
#
loop_
_entity.id
_entity.type
_entity.pdbx_description
1 polymer ?
#
loop_
_entity_poly.entity_id
_entity_poly.type
_entity_poly.pdbx_seq_one_letter_code
_entity_poly.pdbx_strand_id
1 'polypeptide(L)'
;TYTLLVKNVARQLKSPLEVIIDQKIDKYKKNDEVTGIIANNMLANAGIGKLVTSVTMHDSKHYLGLQVVDILTGAVNSGYLKFLNPQLQLSVAKEIAFKRMAAMLGWDAFHYDTYPNKDFNIWHFPPEMRGVPGSMRIRPNYGVPLVMRDELA
;
A
#
# COMPACT_ATOMS: atom_id res chain seq x y z
N THR A 1 -2.07 10.32 -7.50
CA THR A 1 -2.01 9.61 -8.81
C THR A 1 -0.81 8.66 -8.81
N TYR A 2 -0.80 7.61 -9.67
CA TYR A 2 0.32 6.64 -9.73
C TYR A 2 1.68 7.30 -9.96
N THR A 3 1.72 8.35 -10.78
CA THR A 3 2.94 9.12 -11.06
C THR A 3 3.58 9.71 -9.79
N LEU A 4 2.78 10.23 -8.85
CA LEU A 4 3.29 10.79 -7.60
C LEU A 4 3.89 9.71 -6.69
N LEU A 5 3.25 8.54 -6.63
CA LEU A 5 3.74 7.38 -5.90
C LEU A 5 5.09 6.93 -6.47
N VAL A 6 5.15 6.67 -7.78
CA VAL A 6 6.38 6.23 -8.46
C VAL A 6 7.51 7.24 -8.29
N LYS A 7 7.23 8.55 -8.45
CA LYS A 7 8.21 9.61 -8.23
C LYS A 7 8.77 9.60 -6.80
N ASN A 8 7.89 9.47 -5.80
CA ASN A 8 8.31 9.51 -4.40
C ASN A 8 9.13 8.27 -4.02
N VAL A 9 8.74 7.08 -4.49
CA VAL A 9 9.48 5.83 -4.29
C VAL A 9 10.84 5.90 -4.98
N ALA A 10 10.90 6.33 -6.25
CA ALA A 10 12.17 6.50 -6.98
C ALA A 10 13.13 7.46 -6.29
N ARG A 11 12.62 8.57 -5.77
CA ARG A 11 13.42 9.53 -4.99
C ARG A 11 13.98 8.92 -3.70
N GLN A 12 13.25 8.01 -3.07
CA GLN A 12 13.66 7.35 -1.83
C GLN A 12 14.70 6.26 -2.09
N LEU A 13 14.48 5.41 -3.09
CA LEU A 13 15.35 4.27 -3.40
C LEU A 13 16.64 4.67 -4.13
N LYS A 14 16.59 5.73 -4.94
CA LYS A 14 17.74 6.25 -5.72
C LYS A 14 18.43 5.19 -6.59
N SER A 15 17.68 4.19 -7.04
CA SER A 15 18.12 3.11 -7.92
C SER A 15 17.19 3.00 -9.13
N PRO A 16 17.62 2.35 -10.22
CA PRO A 16 16.73 1.98 -11.32
C PRO A 16 15.52 1.17 -10.81
N LEU A 17 14.33 1.44 -11.33
CA LEU A 17 13.07 0.82 -10.91
C LEU A 17 12.25 0.26 -12.07
N GLU A 18 11.87 -1.00 -11.93
CA GLU A 18 10.80 -1.63 -12.68
C GLU A 18 9.51 -1.58 -11.86
N VAL A 19 8.44 -1.09 -12.48
CA VAL A 19 7.18 -0.84 -11.77
C VAL A 19 6.07 -1.68 -12.39
N ILE A 20 5.39 -2.47 -11.57
CA ILE A 20 4.21 -3.24 -11.97
C ILE A 20 2.98 -2.54 -11.41
N ILE A 21 1.98 -2.30 -12.25
CA ILE A 21 0.71 -1.69 -11.87
C ILE A 21 -0.47 -2.57 -12.25
N ASP A 22 -1.53 -2.54 -11.44
CA ASP A 22 -2.77 -3.23 -11.73
C ASP A 22 -3.51 -2.63 -12.93
N GLN A 23 -4.16 -3.50 -13.70
CA GLN A 23 -4.95 -3.12 -14.86
C GLN A 23 -6.23 -2.42 -14.42
N LYS A 24 -6.31 -1.12 -14.71
CA LYS A 24 -7.54 -0.35 -14.54
C LYS A 24 -8.35 -0.34 -15.83
N ILE A 25 -9.57 -0.89 -15.75
CA ILE A 25 -10.50 -1.07 -16.87
C ILE A 25 -10.89 0.26 -17.53
N ASP A 26 -10.85 1.37 -16.78
CA ASP A 26 -11.22 2.72 -17.21
C ASP A 26 -10.07 3.52 -17.84
N LYS A 27 -8.91 2.90 -18.10
CA LYS A 27 -7.72 3.63 -18.56
C LYS A 27 -7.31 3.31 -19.99
N TYR A 28 -6.72 4.32 -20.62
CA TYR A 28 -6.09 4.25 -21.93
C TYR A 28 -5.10 3.08 -22.03
N LYS A 29 -5.07 2.40 -23.18
CA LYS A 29 -4.27 1.19 -23.43
C LYS A 29 -2.77 1.34 -23.13
N LYS A 30 -2.22 2.56 -23.12
CA LYS A 30 -0.81 2.85 -22.84
C LYS A 30 -0.59 3.63 -21.54
N ASN A 31 -1.49 3.49 -20.58
CA ASN A 31 -1.42 4.25 -19.33
C ASN A 31 -0.16 3.92 -18.49
N ASP A 32 0.36 2.71 -18.60
CA ASP A 32 1.67 2.31 -18.06
C ASP A 32 2.83 3.12 -18.67
N GLU A 33 2.92 3.17 -20.01
CA GLU A 33 3.91 3.95 -20.76
C GLU A 33 3.88 5.43 -20.33
N VAL A 34 2.68 6.03 -20.34
CA VAL A 34 2.46 7.43 -19.94
C VAL A 34 2.85 7.66 -18.47
N THR A 35 2.53 6.71 -17.57
CA THR A 35 2.90 6.81 -16.16
C THR A 35 4.42 6.87 -15.99
N GLY A 36 5.16 6.02 -16.71
CA GLY A 36 6.64 6.00 -16.68
C GLY A 36 7.25 7.29 -17.22
N ILE A 37 6.76 7.78 -18.37
CA ILE A 37 7.25 9.02 -19.00
C ILE A 37 7.05 10.22 -18.06
N ILE A 38 5.83 10.41 -17.52
CA ILE A 38 5.55 11.54 -16.65
C ILE A 38 6.38 11.43 -15.35
N ALA A 39 6.50 10.23 -14.77
CA ALA A 39 7.28 10.03 -13.54
C ALA A 39 8.76 10.39 -13.75
N ASN A 40 9.37 9.94 -14.85
CA ASN A 40 10.74 10.29 -15.21
C ASN A 40 10.94 11.79 -15.47
N ASN A 41 9.99 12.45 -16.13
CA ASN A 41 10.05 13.91 -16.31
C ASN A 41 9.96 14.66 -14.97
N MET A 42 9.10 14.21 -14.05
CA MET A 42 9.03 14.78 -12.70
C MET A 42 10.31 14.57 -11.89
N LEU A 43 10.98 13.42 -12.03
CA LEU A 43 12.27 13.15 -11.39
C LEU A 43 13.40 14.00 -11.98
N ALA A 44 13.43 14.15 -13.31
CA ALA A 44 14.40 15.01 -13.99
C ALA A 44 14.25 16.48 -13.55
N ASN A 45 13.03 16.99 -13.47
CA ASN A 45 12.75 18.34 -12.95
C ASN A 45 13.16 18.53 -11.48
N ALA A 46 13.26 17.43 -10.72
CA ALA A 46 13.74 17.43 -9.35
C ALA A 46 15.27 17.17 -9.23
N GLY A 47 16.00 17.09 -10.35
CA GLY A 47 17.45 16.87 -10.38
C GLY A 47 17.91 15.44 -10.06
N ILE A 48 17.01 14.46 -10.07
CA ILE A 48 17.28 13.06 -9.66
C ILE A 48 17.64 12.17 -10.86
N GLY A 49 17.39 12.65 -12.08
CA GLY A 49 17.55 11.86 -13.31
C GLY A 49 16.35 10.96 -13.61
N LYS A 50 16.48 10.10 -14.62
CA LYS A 50 15.41 9.18 -15.06
C LYS A 50 15.67 7.79 -14.49
N LEU A 51 15.02 7.46 -13.37
CA LEU A 51 15.24 6.20 -12.63
C LEU A 51 14.21 5.11 -12.95
N VAL A 52 13.06 5.46 -13.53
CA VAL A 52 12.03 4.46 -13.87
C VAL A 52 12.42 3.82 -15.20
N THR A 53 12.81 2.55 -15.18
CA THR A 53 13.26 1.82 -16.38
C THR A 53 12.07 1.26 -17.14
N SER A 54 11.06 0.76 -16.44
CA SER A 54 9.84 0.22 -17.04
C SER A 54 8.64 0.43 -16.12
N VAL A 55 7.47 0.55 -16.75
CA VAL A 55 6.18 0.42 -16.09
C VAL A 55 5.36 -0.56 -16.91
N THR A 56 4.89 -1.64 -16.30
CA THR A 56 4.07 -2.65 -16.96
C THR A 56 2.74 -2.82 -16.26
N MET A 57 1.68 -2.99 -17.05
CA MET A 57 0.33 -3.23 -16.55
C MET A 57 0.01 -4.73 -16.58
N HIS A 58 -0.49 -5.26 -15.47
CA HIS A 58 -0.86 -6.67 -15.35
C HIS A 58 -2.25 -6.80 -14.71
N ASP A 59 -2.97 -7.87 -15.08
CA ASP A 59 -4.21 -8.25 -14.41
C ASP A 59 -3.87 -8.83 -13.02
N SER A 60 -4.29 -8.14 -11.96
CA SER A 60 -4.13 -8.59 -10.57
C SER A 60 -4.66 -10.00 -10.34
N LYS A 61 -5.68 -10.48 -11.07
CA LYS A 61 -6.19 -11.86 -10.94
C LYS A 61 -5.16 -12.93 -11.26
N HIS A 62 -4.13 -12.58 -12.04
CA HIS A 62 -3.10 -13.51 -12.51
C HIS A 62 -1.70 -13.15 -11.99
N TYR A 63 -1.56 -12.07 -11.21
CA TYR A 63 -0.27 -11.59 -10.74
C TYR A 63 -0.20 -11.56 -9.21
N LEU A 64 0.48 -12.57 -8.62
CA LEU A 64 0.56 -12.75 -7.16
C LEU A 64 1.04 -11.51 -6.42
N GLY A 65 2.04 -10.80 -6.95
CA GLY A 65 2.54 -9.57 -6.31
C GLY A 65 1.47 -8.48 -6.19
N LEU A 66 0.59 -8.36 -7.19
CA LEU A 66 -0.52 -7.39 -7.17
C LEU A 66 -1.60 -7.83 -6.20
N GLN A 67 -1.92 -9.13 -6.16
CA GLN A 67 -2.87 -9.68 -5.17
C GLN A 67 -2.45 -9.40 -3.73
N VAL A 68 -1.16 -9.56 -3.43
CA VAL A 68 -0.60 -9.23 -2.11
C VAL A 68 -0.78 -7.75 -1.81
N VAL A 69 -0.45 -6.87 -2.75
CA VAL A 69 -0.61 -5.42 -2.58
C VAL A 69 -2.08 -5.02 -2.41
N ASP A 70 -3.00 -5.66 -3.13
CA ASP A 70 -4.44 -5.40 -3.01
C ASP A 70 -4.98 -5.80 -1.65
N ILE A 71 -4.57 -6.96 -1.13
CA ILE A 71 -4.93 -7.41 0.22
C ILE A 71 -4.42 -6.41 1.27
N LEU A 72 -3.15 -6.01 1.18
CA LEU A 72 -2.55 -5.06 2.12
C LEU A 72 -3.25 -3.70 2.05
N THR A 73 -3.46 -3.18 0.84
CA THR A 73 -4.12 -1.89 0.62
C THR A 73 -5.58 -1.91 1.12
N GLY A 74 -6.31 -2.99 0.83
CA GLY A 74 -7.69 -3.18 1.29
C GLY A 74 -7.79 -3.28 2.81
N ALA A 75 -6.86 -4.00 3.45
CA ALA A 75 -6.81 -4.14 4.90
C ALA A 75 -6.50 -2.80 5.58
N VAL A 76 -5.48 -2.07 5.10
CA VAL A 76 -5.09 -0.77 5.63
C VAL A 76 -6.21 0.25 5.49
N ASN A 77 -6.81 0.35 4.30
CA ASN A 77 -7.91 1.29 4.07
C ASN A 77 -9.13 0.97 4.95
N SER A 78 -9.47 -0.31 5.10
CA SER A 78 -10.61 -0.72 5.93
C SER A 78 -10.34 -0.49 7.42
N GLY A 79 -9.14 -0.80 7.91
CA GLY A 79 -8.73 -0.53 9.28
C GLY A 79 -8.70 0.96 9.60
N TYR A 80 -8.23 1.77 8.65
CA TYR A 80 -8.27 3.23 8.77
C TYR A 80 -9.69 3.80 8.75
N LEU A 81 -10.56 3.32 7.86
CA LEU A 81 -11.98 3.73 7.85
C LEU A 81 -12.68 3.40 9.16
N LYS A 82 -12.36 2.25 9.77
CA LYS A 82 -12.86 1.85 11.09
C LYS A 82 -12.32 2.75 12.21
N PHE A 83 -11.09 3.24 12.10
CA PHE A 83 -10.55 4.26 13.00
C PHE A 83 -11.31 5.59 12.90
N LEU A 84 -11.59 6.06 11.68
CA LEU A 84 -12.34 7.30 11.46
C LEU A 84 -13.82 7.19 11.84
N ASN A 85 -14.40 6.01 11.68
CA ASN A 85 -15.79 5.71 12.02
C ASN A 85 -15.83 4.47 12.92
N PRO A 86 -15.69 4.62 14.24
CA PRO A 86 -15.70 3.50 15.19
C PRO A 86 -16.97 2.64 15.10
N GLN A 87 -18.08 3.22 14.67
CA GLN A 87 -19.39 2.56 14.51
C GLN A 87 -19.49 1.73 13.22
N LEU A 88 -18.55 1.88 12.27
CA LEU A 88 -18.54 1.11 11.02
C LEU A 88 -18.51 -0.39 11.30
N GLN A 89 -19.52 -1.14 10.89
CA GLN A 89 -19.51 -2.59 11.03
C GLN A 89 -18.82 -3.24 9.83
N LEU A 90 -17.77 -4.00 10.10
CA LEU A 90 -17.12 -4.86 9.11
C LEU A 90 -17.62 -6.29 9.29
N SER A 91 -17.39 -7.14 8.28
CA SER A 91 -17.68 -8.57 8.43
C SER A 91 -16.81 -9.19 9.53
N VAL A 92 -17.32 -10.23 10.19
CA VAL A 92 -16.60 -10.99 11.23
C VAL A 92 -15.20 -11.40 10.76
N ALA A 93 -15.11 -11.90 9.52
CA ALA A 93 -13.83 -12.27 8.91
C ALA A 93 -12.82 -11.11 8.84
N LYS A 94 -13.27 -9.90 8.49
CA LYS A 94 -12.38 -8.72 8.44
C LYS A 94 -11.95 -8.28 9.83
N GLU A 95 -12.87 -8.28 10.80
CA GLU A 95 -12.56 -7.92 12.19
C GLU A 95 -11.49 -8.86 12.78
N ILE A 96 -11.61 -10.17 12.54
CA ILE A 96 -10.62 -11.15 12.98
C ILE A 96 -9.30 -10.98 12.23
N ALA A 97 -9.35 -10.86 10.90
CA ALA A 97 -8.16 -10.69 10.08
C ALA A 97 -7.35 -9.47 10.50
N PHE A 98 -7.98 -8.32 10.78
CA PHE A 98 -7.27 -7.11 11.18
C PHE A 98 -6.62 -7.23 12.54
N LYS A 99 -7.28 -7.89 13.51
CA LYS A 99 -6.66 -8.19 14.81
C LYS A 99 -5.42 -9.08 14.65
N ARG A 100 -5.48 -10.11 13.79
CA ARG A 100 -4.34 -10.99 13.52
C ARG A 100 -3.21 -10.25 12.80
N MET A 101 -3.54 -9.47 11.76
CA MET A 101 -2.56 -8.67 11.02
C MET A 101 -1.88 -7.63 11.91
N ALA A 102 -2.63 -6.94 12.77
CA ALA A 102 -2.07 -6.02 13.77
C ALA A 102 -1.12 -6.77 14.71
N ALA A 103 -1.57 -7.88 15.29
CA ALA A 103 -0.76 -8.68 16.19
C ALA A 103 0.53 -9.19 15.52
N MET A 104 0.48 -9.59 14.25
CA MET A 104 1.65 -10.02 13.46
C MET A 104 2.69 -8.91 13.31
N LEU A 105 2.26 -7.65 13.27
CA LEU A 105 3.13 -6.48 13.24
C LEU A 105 3.56 -6.01 14.63
N GLY A 106 3.06 -6.64 15.70
CA GLY A 106 3.26 -6.22 17.08
C GLY A 106 2.45 -4.99 17.46
N TRP A 107 1.34 -4.76 16.78
CA TRP A 107 0.43 -3.64 16.96
C TRP A 107 -0.86 -4.09 17.65
N ASP A 108 -1.51 -3.16 18.33
CA ASP A 108 -2.82 -3.33 18.96
C ASP A 108 -3.99 -3.11 17.98
N ALA A 109 -3.75 -2.32 16.92
CA ALA A 109 -4.73 -2.07 15.86
C ALA A 109 -4.07 -1.94 14.47
N PHE A 110 -4.83 -2.26 13.42
CA PHE A 110 -4.36 -2.22 12.03
C PHE A 110 -4.72 -0.90 11.35
N HIS A 111 -4.26 0.22 11.91
CA HIS A 111 -4.50 1.56 11.36
C HIS A 111 -3.30 2.49 11.38
N TYR A 112 -2.17 2.07 11.97
CA TYR A 112 -0.98 2.91 12.14
C TYR A 112 -0.26 3.18 10.83
N ASP A 113 0.44 4.31 10.79
CA ASP A 113 1.37 4.63 9.71
C ASP A 113 2.67 3.81 9.90
N THR A 114 3.41 3.61 8.81
CA THR A 114 4.75 3.00 8.82
C THR A 114 5.85 3.99 8.42
N TYR A 115 5.51 5.26 8.19
CA TYR A 115 6.49 6.28 7.81
C TYR A 115 7.46 6.64 8.95
N PRO A 116 8.77 6.82 8.68
CA PRO A 116 9.47 6.49 7.44
C PRO A 116 9.95 5.02 7.43
N ASN A 117 9.56 4.28 6.43
CA ASN A 117 10.03 2.93 6.11
C ASN A 117 10.50 2.88 4.65
N LYS A 118 11.45 2.00 4.33
CA LYS A 118 12.03 1.88 2.98
C LYS A 118 11.23 0.94 2.06
N ASP A 119 10.52 -0.02 2.64
CA ASP A 119 9.88 -1.12 1.94
C ASP A 119 8.37 -0.90 1.78
N PHE A 120 7.70 -0.41 2.83
CA PHE A 120 6.25 -0.17 2.79
C PHE A 120 5.86 0.99 3.71
N ASN A 121 5.25 2.03 3.13
CA ASN A 121 4.71 3.17 3.88
C ASN A 121 3.21 3.31 3.66
N ILE A 122 2.45 3.37 4.75
CA ILE A 122 1.02 3.71 4.74
C ILE A 122 0.88 5.24 4.79
N TRP A 123 1.07 5.93 3.66
CA TRP A 123 0.98 7.40 3.66
C TRP A 123 -0.46 7.88 3.70
N HIS A 124 -0.75 8.70 4.70
CA HIS A 124 -1.92 9.56 4.70
C HIS A 124 -1.70 10.71 3.71
N PHE A 125 -2.35 10.62 2.54
CA PHE A 125 -2.21 11.60 1.46
C PHE A 125 -2.71 13.02 1.83
N PRO A 126 -3.86 13.19 2.53
CA PRO A 126 -4.30 14.51 2.97
C PRO A 126 -3.37 15.04 4.09
N PRO A 127 -2.82 16.27 3.97
CA PRO A 127 -1.97 16.87 5.01
C PRO A 127 -2.59 16.84 6.41
N GLU A 128 -3.90 17.02 6.50
CA GLU A 128 -4.70 17.00 7.73
C GLU A 128 -4.74 15.64 8.43
N MET A 129 -4.47 14.55 7.70
CA MET A 129 -4.45 13.19 8.23
C MET A 129 -3.04 12.67 8.53
N ARG A 130 -1.99 13.46 8.23
CA ARG A 130 -0.60 13.02 8.42
C ARG A 130 -0.29 12.86 9.91
N GLY A 131 0.22 11.69 10.26
CA GLY A 131 0.53 11.34 11.65
C GLY A 131 -0.69 11.03 12.51
N VAL A 132 -1.87 10.84 11.91
CA VAL A 132 -3.11 10.48 12.63
C VAL A 132 -3.79 9.26 11.97
N PRO A 133 -3.72 8.07 12.59
CA PRO A 133 -2.93 7.76 13.79
C PRO A 133 -1.43 7.77 13.45
N GLY A 134 -0.60 7.94 14.48
CA GLY A 134 0.85 8.09 14.33
C GLY A 134 1.54 6.84 13.76
N SER A 135 2.83 6.98 13.48
CA SER A 135 3.64 5.84 13.04
C SER A 135 3.91 4.87 14.17
N MET A 136 3.82 3.57 13.90
CA MET A 136 4.15 2.52 14.86
C MET A 136 5.29 1.65 14.36
N ARG A 137 6.26 1.35 15.25
CA ARG A 137 7.38 0.48 14.92
C ARG A 137 6.90 -0.96 14.77
N ILE A 138 7.27 -1.61 13.67
CA ILE A 138 6.99 -3.03 13.44
C ILE A 138 7.85 -3.87 14.40
N ARG A 139 7.19 -4.78 15.13
CA ARG A 139 7.81 -5.82 15.96
C ARG A 139 7.19 -7.16 15.54
N PRO A 140 7.77 -7.84 14.53
CA PRO A 140 7.13 -9.01 13.94
C PRO A 140 6.84 -10.09 15.00
N ASN A 141 5.62 -10.61 14.99
CA ASN A 141 5.20 -11.74 15.81
C ASN A 141 4.73 -12.87 14.90
N TYR A 142 5.63 -13.83 14.66
CA TYR A 142 5.35 -15.01 13.84
C TYR A 142 4.58 -16.11 14.58
N GLY A 143 4.30 -15.94 15.88
CA GLY A 143 3.50 -16.87 16.68
C GLY A 143 1.99 -16.63 16.59
N VAL A 144 1.54 -15.65 15.80
CA VAL A 144 0.11 -15.38 15.61
C VAL A 144 -0.51 -16.51 14.77
N PRO A 145 -1.54 -17.21 15.27
CA PRO A 145 -2.16 -18.30 14.54
C PRO A 145 -2.92 -17.78 13.31
N LEU A 146 -3.00 -18.63 12.29
CA LEU A 146 -3.87 -18.39 11.13
C LEU A 146 -5.34 -18.40 11.57
N VAL A 147 -6.17 -17.67 10.83
CA VAL A 147 -7.62 -17.68 11.03
C VAL A 147 -8.19 -19.00 10.54
N MET A 148 -8.90 -19.70 11.43
CA MET A 148 -9.57 -20.96 11.15
C MET A 148 -11.03 -20.72 10.77
N ARG A 149 -11.64 -21.67 10.06
CA ARG A 149 -13.00 -21.50 9.52
C ARG A 149 -14.08 -21.46 10.60
N ASP A 150 -13.88 -22.18 11.69
CA ASP A 150 -14.74 -22.20 12.88
C ASP A 150 -14.76 -20.85 13.61
N GLU A 151 -13.68 -20.07 13.53
CA GLU A 151 -13.65 -18.69 14.05
C GLU A 151 -14.56 -17.73 13.25
N LEU A 152 -15.05 -18.14 12.07
CA LEU A 152 -15.89 -17.31 11.19
C LEU A 152 -17.40 -17.56 11.35
N ALA A 153 -17.78 -18.53 12.20
CA ALA A 153 -19.15 -18.98 12.42
C ALA A 153 -19.96 -18.07 13.36
#